data_AF-A0A432P052-F1
#
_entry.id   AF-A0A432P052-F1
#
_cell.length_a   1.000
_cell.length_b   1.000
_cell.length_c   1.000
_cell.angle_alpha   90.00
_cell.angle_beta   90.00
_cell.angle_gamma   90.00
#
_symmetry.space_group_name_H-M   'P 1'
#
loop_
_entity.id
_entity.type
_entity.pdbx_description
1 polymer ?
#
loop_
_entity_poly.entity_id
_entity_poly.type
_entity_poly.pdbx_seq_one_letter_code
_entity_poly.pdbx_strand_id
1 'polypeptide(L)'
;MFQFLKTMPLTAKLAAIIVAVNLCGISAFATYTWMYETKALIDGAKANWSKDVEQFASLAAGGVKWGKANAVREAYSLYRDDPSLDLVQFAAFNAEPAAVDTWTRDGIDGLPATADLAKQLSAKPEKTTIDDSGISAGVVTIIAPLPLDKAGKATGYVVTNWSVEKIAAEVKQKVLISLLTQFVITALAVVAFLLAMRSLVGRPLRILSERISALQKGDLASPVTYRENGDEIGFLARALEVFRNEAIAKIEREQAAAEQSALFDAERARNALLTEEASNAQRLVMTALANELEKLAAGDFSIQLADLGPEFDKLRQDFNNMVQAVAAALTEIKTASVAVEGGSSELASSADQLARRTEQQAAALEQTAAALDEVTTTVRTSSQRAESAGKLVEETKRSAHLSATVVRDAIGAMDRIQTSSSQIGRIIGVIDEIAFQTNLLALNAGVEAARAGEAGKGFAVVAQEVRELAQRSANAAKEIKNLINVSGQEVAAGVGLVNETGDALLKIEEQINRISDSIASIVQSYREQATGLQEINGAINQMDQATQQNAAMVEETNAACQELLMQGRLLQESAGRFTVAVSAASQPKSAQPVRQPRPEQRSFSPRHAGNAAVAASPGAWEEF
;
A
#
# COMPACT_ATOMS: atom_id res chain seq x y z
N MET A 1 13.94 -47.23 -34.75
CA MET A 1 14.94 -46.18 -34.45
C MET A 1 16.39 -46.69 -34.39
N PHE A 2 16.67 -47.90 -33.88
CA PHE A 2 18.04 -48.42 -33.72
C PHE A 2 18.81 -48.82 -35.00
N GLN A 3 18.15 -49.05 -36.14
CA GLN A 3 18.84 -49.37 -37.41
C GLN A 3 19.52 -48.14 -38.06
N PHE A 4 18.93 -46.95 -37.90
CA PHE A 4 19.45 -45.69 -38.47
C PHE A 4 20.75 -45.22 -37.77
N LEU A 5 20.92 -45.60 -36.51
CA LEU A 5 22.13 -45.33 -35.72
C LEU A 5 23.33 -46.19 -36.14
N LYS A 6 23.16 -47.29 -36.90
CA LYS A 6 24.30 -48.12 -37.32
C LYS A 6 25.12 -47.49 -38.46
N THR A 7 24.47 -46.77 -39.39
CA THR A 7 25.09 -46.18 -40.59
C THR A 7 25.68 -44.78 -40.38
N MET A 8 25.40 -44.12 -39.25
CA MET A 8 25.93 -42.79 -38.95
C MET A 8 27.43 -42.83 -38.59
N PRO A 9 28.21 -41.78 -38.93
CA PRO A 9 29.57 -41.62 -38.43
C PRO A 9 29.58 -41.53 -36.90
N LEU A 10 30.65 -42.02 -36.27
CA LEU A 10 30.80 -42.07 -34.80
C LEU A 10 30.52 -40.70 -34.14
N THR A 11 30.89 -39.63 -34.83
CA THR A 11 30.69 -38.25 -34.40
C THR A 11 29.22 -37.86 -34.28
N ALA A 12 28.38 -38.29 -35.23
CA ALA A 12 26.95 -38.06 -35.20
C ALA A 12 26.24 -38.89 -34.12
N LYS A 13 26.75 -40.11 -33.83
CA LYS A 13 26.22 -40.94 -32.73
C LYS A 13 26.49 -40.29 -31.38
N LEU A 14 27.70 -39.78 -31.16
CA LEU A 14 28.06 -39.06 -29.92
C LEU A 14 27.24 -37.77 -29.76
N ALA A 15 27.07 -36.99 -30.84
CA ALA A 15 26.22 -35.81 -30.81
C ALA A 15 24.76 -36.14 -30.49
N ALA A 16 24.21 -37.22 -31.06
CA ALA A 16 22.84 -37.68 -30.79
C ALA A 16 22.66 -38.10 -29.32
N ILE A 17 23.67 -38.73 -28.70
CA ILE A 17 23.64 -39.10 -27.27
C ILE A 17 23.64 -37.85 -26.39
N ILE A 18 24.48 -36.85 -26.69
CA ILE A 18 24.53 -35.58 -25.96
C ILE A 18 23.17 -34.87 -26.02
N VAL A 19 22.56 -34.80 -27.21
CA VAL A 19 21.24 -34.20 -27.39
C VAL A 19 20.16 -34.97 -26.62
N ALA A 20 20.19 -36.30 -26.64
CA ALA A 20 19.22 -37.13 -25.92
C ALA A 20 19.33 -36.95 -24.38
N VAL A 21 20.53 -36.91 -23.83
CA VAL A 21 20.75 -36.68 -22.39
C VAL A 21 20.27 -35.28 -21.97
N ASN A 22 20.56 -34.26 -22.78
CA ASN A 22 20.10 -32.90 -22.51
C ASN A 22 18.57 -32.78 -22.60
N LEU A 23 17.92 -33.41 -23.58
CA LEU A 23 16.45 -33.42 -23.70
C LEU A 23 15.76 -34.03 -22.46
N CYS A 24 16.31 -35.12 -21.91
CA CYS A 24 15.82 -35.69 -20.65
C CYS A 24 15.99 -34.72 -19.48
N GLY A 25 17.16 -34.07 -19.38
CA GLY A 25 17.43 -33.07 -18.33
C GLY A 25 16.51 -31.85 -18.41
N ILE A 26 16.27 -31.33 -19.62
CA ILE A 26 15.34 -30.22 -19.89
C ILE A 26 13.92 -30.59 -19.49
N SER A 27 13.46 -31.80 -19.83
CA SER A 27 12.11 -32.27 -19.49
C SER A 27 11.92 -32.41 -17.98
N ALA A 28 12.92 -32.96 -17.28
CA ALA A 28 12.90 -33.07 -15.82
C ALA A 28 12.93 -31.69 -15.14
N PHE A 29 13.78 -30.78 -15.63
CA PHE A 29 13.86 -29.42 -15.12
C PHE A 29 12.56 -28.64 -15.34
N ALA A 30 11.98 -28.69 -16.55
CA ALA A 30 10.71 -28.04 -16.84
C ALA A 30 9.57 -28.55 -15.95
N THR A 31 9.52 -29.86 -15.72
CA THR A 31 8.53 -30.47 -14.82
C THR A 31 8.74 -30.02 -13.37
N TYR A 32 10.00 -29.97 -12.92
CA TYR A 32 10.36 -29.50 -11.59
C TYR A 32 9.99 -28.02 -11.40
N THR A 33 10.38 -27.14 -12.33
CA THR A 33 10.06 -25.71 -12.29
C THR A 33 8.55 -25.48 -12.34
N TRP A 34 7.83 -26.20 -13.19
CA TRP A 34 6.36 -26.15 -13.24
C TRP A 34 5.74 -26.49 -11.89
N MET A 35 6.13 -27.61 -11.27
CA MET A 35 5.58 -28.03 -9.99
C MET A 35 5.96 -27.06 -8.85
N TYR A 36 7.20 -26.58 -8.84
CA TYR A 36 7.70 -25.71 -7.79
C TYR A 36 7.10 -24.30 -7.86
N GLU A 37 7.14 -23.64 -9.02
CA GLU A 37 6.61 -22.28 -9.19
C GLU A 37 5.08 -22.24 -9.05
N THR A 38 4.37 -23.22 -9.62
CA THR A 38 2.91 -23.31 -9.46
C THR A 38 2.53 -23.41 -7.98
N LYS A 39 3.22 -24.28 -7.23
CA LYS A 39 2.97 -24.43 -5.80
C LYS A 39 3.29 -23.15 -5.03
N ALA A 40 4.45 -22.54 -5.28
CA ALA A 40 4.89 -21.33 -4.59
C ALA A 40 3.93 -20.14 -4.82
N LEU A 41 3.48 -19.92 -6.04
CA LEU A 41 2.55 -18.84 -6.36
C LEU A 41 1.14 -19.10 -5.82
N ILE A 42 0.65 -20.34 -5.90
CA ILE A 42 -0.64 -20.71 -5.30
C ILE A 42 -0.59 -20.55 -3.78
N ASP A 43 0.49 -20.97 -3.12
CA ASP A 43 0.63 -20.84 -1.66
C ASP A 43 0.72 -19.36 -1.23
N GLY A 44 1.36 -18.50 -2.05
CA GLY A 44 1.33 -17.04 -1.85
C GLY A 44 -0.06 -16.43 -2.04
N ALA A 45 -0.77 -16.83 -3.11
CA ALA A 45 -2.11 -16.34 -3.43
C ALA A 45 -3.13 -16.74 -2.35
N LYS A 46 -3.04 -17.96 -1.82
CA LYS A 46 -3.87 -18.47 -0.71
C LYS A 46 -3.86 -17.57 0.52
N ALA A 47 -2.70 -16.99 0.87
CA ALA A 47 -2.60 -16.12 2.04
C ALA A 47 -3.41 -14.83 1.85
N ASN A 48 -3.31 -14.22 0.66
CA ASN A 48 -4.07 -13.02 0.31
C ASN A 48 -5.56 -13.32 0.21
N TRP A 49 -5.92 -14.37 -0.53
CA TRP A 49 -7.31 -14.80 -0.67
C TRP A 49 -7.94 -15.15 0.68
N SER A 50 -7.22 -15.80 1.59
CA SER A 50 -7.75 -16.09 2.93
C SER A 50 -8.11 -14.82 3.70
N LYS A 51 -7.27 -13.78 3.60
CA LYS A 51 -7.53 -12.48 4.22
C LYS A 51 -8.74 -11.78 3.60
N ASP A 52 -8.88 -11.84 2.27
CA ASP A 52 -10.04 -11.29 1.57
C ASP A 52 -11.33 -12.01 1.98
N VAL A 53 -11.29 -13.34 2.11
CA VAL A 53 -12.45 -14.15 2.50
C VAL A 53 -12.86 -13.88 3.95
N GLU A 54 -11.92 -13.67 4.86
CA GLU A 54 -12.21 -13.23 6.24
C GLU A 54 -12.88 -11.84 6.25
N GLN A 55 -12.42 -10.93 5.39
CA GLN A 55 -13.05 -9.63 5.24
C GLN A 55 -14.47 -9.75 4.67
N PHE A 56 -14.68 -10.59 3.65
CA PHE A 56 -16.03 -10.87 3.12
C PHE A 56 -16.94 -11.45 4.20
N ALA A 57 -16.45 -12.39 5.01
CA ALA A 57 -17.21 -12.98 6.10
C ALA A 57 -17.63 -11.94 7.15
N SER A 58 -16.72 -11.01 7.50
CA SER A 58 -17.02 -9.91 8.41
C SER A 58 -18.08 -8.96 7.85
N LEU A 59 -17.94 -8.55 6.58
CA LEU A 59 -18.86 -7.62 5.92
C LEU A 59 -20.24 -8.26 5.65
N ALA A 60 -20.26 -9.53 5.23
CA ALA A 60 -21.48 -10.28 4.97
C ALA A 60 -22.24 -10.66 6.25
N ALA A 61 -21.61 -10.58 7.42
CA ALA A 61 -22.17 -11.05 8.70
C ALA A 61 -23.57 -10.51 8.99
N GLY A 62 -23.75 -9.19 8.81
CA GLY A 62 -25.05 -8.55 8.98
C GLY A 62 -26.08 -9.02 7.95
N GLY A 63 -25.68 -9.13 6.69
CA GLY A 63 -26.54 -9.60 5.60
C GLY A 63 -27.01 -11.03 5.81
N VAL A 64 -26.11 -11.93 6.18
CA VAL A 64 -26.41 -13.34 6.45
C VAL A 64 -27.33 -13.49 7.66
N LYS A 65 -27.02 -12.80 8.76
CA LYS A 65 -27.81 -12.86 10.01
C LYS A 65 -29.28 -12.47 9.80
N TRP A 66 -29.55 -11.53 8.89
CA TRP A 66 -30.90 -11.04 8.61
C TRP A 66 -31.49 -11.57 7.29
N GLY A 67 -30.83 -12.52 6.62
CA GLY A 67 -31.30 -13.09 5.35
C GLY A 67 -31.38 -12.08 4.21
N LYS A 68 -30.56 -11.01 4.22
CA LYS A 68 -30.57 -9.94 3.22
C LYS A 68 -29.52 -10.19 2.15
N ALA A 69 -29.89 -10.89 1.08
CA ALA A 69 -29.01 -11.20 -0.05
C ALA A 69 -28.30 -9.96 -0.65
N ASN A 70 -29.01 -8.84 -0.79
CA ASN A 70 -28.41 -7.61 -1.34
C ASN A 70 -27.27 -7.04 -0.48
N ALA A 71 -27.39 -7.16 0.85
CA ALA A 71 -26.35 -6.70 1.77
C ALA A 71 -25.14 -7.66 1.78
N VAL A 72 -25.37 -8.96 1.57
CA VAL A 72 -24.29 -9.94 1.37
C VAL A 72 -23.56 -9.65 0.05
N ARG A 73 -24.31 -9.30 -1.00
CA ARG A 73 -23.76 -9.04 -2.33
C ARG A 73 -22.84 -7.83 -2.39
N GLU A 74 -23.06 -6.86 -1.52
CA GLU A 74 -22.19 -5.70 -1.37
C GLU A 74 -20.81 -6.07 -0.79
N ALA A 75 -20.71 -7.15 0.01
CA ALA A 75 -19.47 -7.58 0.63
C ALA A 75 -18.40 -8.05 -0.37
N TYR A 76 -18.80 -8.50 -1.57
CA TYR A 76 -17.91 -9.00 -2.62
C TYR A 76 -18.11 -8.30 -3.97
N SER A 77 -18.79 -7.14 -4.00
CA SER A 77 -19.14 -6.43 -5.23
C SER A 77 -17.92 -6.08 -6.09
N LEU A 78 -16.82 -5.64 -5.48
CA LEU A 78 -15.56 -5.37 -6.17
C LEU A 78 -15.07 -6.59 -6.99
N TYR A 79 -15.07 -7.75 -6.35
CA TYR A 79 -14.64 -9.01 -6.96
C TYR A 79 -15.64 -9.55 -7.97
N ARG A 80 -16.94 -9.28 -7.77
CA ARG A 80 -17.99 -9.64 -8.71
C ARG A 80 -17.86 -8.83 -10.01
N ASP A 81 -17.63 -7.53 -9.87
CA ASP A 81 -17.73 -6.55 -10.96
C ASP A 81 -16.43 -6.39 -11.74
N ASP A 82 -15.28 -6.80 -11.18
CA ASP A 82 -13.99 -6.79 -11.85
C ASP A 82 -13.55 -8.21 -12.33
N PRO A 83 -13.58 -8.48 -13.66
CA PRO A 83 -13.11 -9.74 -14.22
C PRO A 83 -11.61 -10.00 -14.02
N SER A 84 -10.83 -8.95 -13.74
CA SER A 84 -9.39 -9.05 -13.52
C SER A 84 -9.01 -9.63 -12.16
N LEU A 85 -9.97 -9.76 -11.24
CA LEU A 85 -9.78 -10.41 -9.94
C LEU A 85 -10.05 -11.93 -10.03
N ASP A 86 -9.50 -12.69 -9.10
CA ASP A 86 -9.44 -14.16 -9.21
C ASP A 86 -10.63 -14.90 -8.59
N LEU A 87 -11.55 -14.20 -7.91
CA LEU A 87 -12.75 -14.80 -7.35
C LEU A 87 -13.71 -15.23 -8.47
N VAL A 88 -14.07 -16.51 -8.51
CA VAL A 88 -14.95 -17.09 -9.54
C VAL A 88 -16.26 -17.63 -8.98
N GLN A 89 -16.34 -17.85 -7.67
CA GLN A 89 -17.58 -18.23 -7.00
C GLN A 89 -17.61 -17.70 -5.58
N PHE A 90 -18.79 -17.25 -5.16
CA PHE A 90 -19.08 -16.83 -3.79
C PHE A 90 -20.39 -17.45 -3.33
N ALA A 91 -20.43 -17.95 -2.11
CA ALA A 91 -21.66 -18.41 -1.47
C ALA A 91 -21.63 -18.10 0.03
N ALA A 92 -22.68 -17.45 0.53
CA ALA A 92 -22.85 -17.21 1.94
C ALA A 92 -24.00 -18.06 2.50
N PHE A 93 -23.76 -18.69 3.64
CA PHE A 93 -24.67 -19.61 4.29
C PHE A 93 -24.96 -19.16 5.72
N ASN A 94 -26.19 -19.35 6.19
CA ASN A 94 -26.54 -19.17 7.59
C ASN A 94 -26.07 -20.35 8.46
N ALA A 95 -26.36 -20.32 9.77
CA ALA A 95 -25.98 -21.38 10.71
C ALA A 95 -26.63 -22.76 10.45
N GLU A 96 -27.69 -22.82 9.62
CA GLU A 96 -28.42 -24.02 9.19
C GLU A 96 -28.04 -24.44 7.74
N PRO A 97 -26.78 -24.20 7.34
CA PRO A 97 -26.28 -24.19 5.96
C PRO A 97 -27.24 -23.83 4.81
N ALA A 98 -28.21 -22.94 5.03
CA ALA A 98 -29.06 -22.43 3.95
C ALA A 98 -28.37 -21.24 3.26
N ALA A 99 -28.30 -21.27 1.92
CA ALA A 99 -27.68 -20.22 1.14
C ALA A 99 -28.50 -18.92 1.22
N VAL A 100 -27.86 -17.82 1.62
CA VAL A 100 -28.44 -16.48 1.69
C VAL A 100 -28.19 -15.71 0.39
N ASP A 101 -26.99 -15.85 -0.18
CA ASP A 101 -26.64 -15.32 -1.49
C ASP A 101 -25.57 -16.21 -2.13
N THR A 102 -25.66 -16.39 -3.44
CA THR A 102 -24.67 -17.13 -4.23
C THR A 102 -24.42 -16.44 -5.55
N TRP A 103 -23.17 -16.48 -5.98
CA TRP A 103 -22.72 -15.96 -7.27
C TRP A 103 -21.65 -16.86 -7.86
N THR A 104 -21.70 -16.99 -9.18
CA THR A 104 -20.71 -17.69 -10.01
C THR A 104 -20.37 -16.80 -11.19
N ARG A 105 -19.10 -16.80 -11.57
CA ARG A 105 -18.65 -16.09 -12.77
C ARG A 105 -18.99 -16.90 -14.02
N ASP A 106 -19.55 -16.22 -15.01
CA ASP A 106 -19.91 -16.84 -16.29
C ASP A 106 -18.65 -17.32 -17.03
N GLY A 107 -18.75 -18.50 -17.67
CA GLY A 107 -17.68 -19.07 -18.50
C GLY A 107 -16.62 -19.87 -17.76
N ILE A 108 -16.80 -20.16 -16.47
CA ILE A 108 -15.92 -21.05 -15.70
C ILE A 108 -16.57 -22.43 -15.54
N ASP A 109 -16.00 -23.43 -16.22
CA ASP A 109 -16.44 -24.82 -16.13
C ASP A 109 -15.86 -25.52 -14.88
N GLY A 110 -16.59 -26.49 -14.31
CA GLY A 110 -16.08 -27.33 -13.21
C GLY A 110 -16.24 -26.75 -11.80
N LEU A 111 -16.96 -25.63 -11.63
CA LEU A 111 -17.29 -25.11 -10.30
C LEU A 111 -18.26 -26.03 -9.54
N PRO A 112 -18.06 -26.24 -8.23
CA PRO A 112 -18.96 -27.03 -7.41
C PRO A 112 -20.35 -26.39 -7.34
N ALA A 113 -21.40 -27.22 -7.37
CA ALA A 113 -22.76 -26.74 -7.18
C ALA A 113 -22.95 -26.20 -5.74
N THR A 114 -23.82 -25.20 -5.57
CA THR A 114 -24.13 -24.64 -4.24
C THR A 114 -24.54 -25.71 -3.22
N ALA A 115 -25.21 -26.78 -3.65
CA ALA A 115 -25.59 -27.90 -2.80
C ALA A 115 -24.38 -28.69 -2.28
N ASP A 116 -23.29 -28.78 -3.05
CA ASP A 116 -22.06 -29.47 -2.63
C ASP A 116 -21.21 -28.58 -1.72
N LEU A 117 -21.22 -27.26 -1.93
CA LEU A 117 -20.65 -26.29 -0.99
C LEU A 117 -21.32 -26.36 0.39
N ALA A 118 -22.66 -26.50 0.42
CA ALA A 118 -23.40 -26.67 1.68
C ALA A 118 -23.02 -27.97 2.42
N LYS A 119 -22.66 -29.05 1.70
CA LYS A 119 -22.19 -30.30 2.31
C LYS A 119 -20.81 -30.13 2.94
N GLN A 120 -19.91 -29.35 2.34
CA GLN A 120 -18.57 -29.09 2.91
C GLN A 120 -18.65 -28.36 4.26
N LEU A 121 -19.74 -27.62 4.51
CA LEU A 121 -19.99 -26.94 5.79
C LEU A 121 -20.43 -27.86 6.92
N SER A 122 -20.64 -29.17 6.69
CA SER A 122 -21.02 -30.12 7.75
C SER A 122 -19.99 -30.22 8.86
N ALA A 123 -18.71 -29.93 8.56
CA ALA A 123 -17.61 -29.93 9.52
C ALA A 123 -17.60 -28.70 10.45
N LYS A 124 -18.38 -27.65 10.14
CA LYS A 124 -18.50 -26.41 10.93
C LYS A 124 -17.14 -25.86 11.41
N PRO A 125 -16.23 -25.50 10.49
CA PRO A 125 -14.87 -25.08 10.85
C PRO A 125 -14.90 -23.82 11.75
N GLU A 126 -14.12 -23.83 12.84
CA GLU A 126 -14.01 -22.69 13.77
C GLU A 126 -13.05 -21.60 13.27
N LYS A 127 -12.23 -21.91 12.27
CA LYS A 127 -11.26 -21.00 11.64
C LYS A 127 -11.37 -21.11 10.12
N THR A 128 -10.81 -20.13 9.43
CA THR A 128 -10.68 -20.15 7.98
C THR A 128 -9.92 -21.40 7.53
N THR A 129 -10.51 -22.19 6.64
CA THR A 129 -9.89 -23.41 6.09
C THR A 129 -9.79 -23.32 4.57
N ILE A 130 -8.69 -23.81 4.05
CA ILE A 130 -8.39 -23.86 2.62
C ILE A 130 -8.49 -25.32 2.17
N ASP A 131 -9.23 -25.57 1.09
CA ASP A 131 -9.33 -26.87 0.43
C ASP A 131 -8.66 -26.81 -0.95
N ASP A 132 -7.59 -27.59 -1.06
CA ASP A 132 -6.73 -27.69 -2.23
C ASP A 132 -7.19 -28.76 -3.23
N SER A 133 -8.23 -29.54 -2.90
CA SER A 133 -8.71 -30.64 -3.75
C SER A 133 -9.18 -30.17 -5.14
N GLY A 134 -9.67 -28.93 -5.23
CA GLY A 134 -10.10 -28.28 -6.46
C GLY A 134 -8.98 -27.79 -7.38
N ILE A 135 -7.71 -27.79 -6.95
CA ILE A 135 -6.61 -27.20 -7.73
C ILE A 135 -6.46 -27.87 -9.10
N SER A 136 -6.71 -29.18 -9.16
CA SER A 136 -6.70 -29.95 -10.42
C SER A 136 -7.80 -29.52 -11.40
N ALA A 137 -8.91 -28.98 -10.88
CA ALA A 137 -10.00 -28.37 -11.65
C ALA A 137 -9.80 -26.86 -11.84
N GLY A 138 -8.65 -26.31 -11.43
CA GLY A 138 -8.31 -24.90 -11.64
C GLY A 138 -8.82 -23.94 -10.57
N VAL A 139 -9.30 -24.43 -9.42
CA VAL A 139 -9.82 -23.57 -8.35
C VAL A 139 -9.31 -23.93 -6.95
N VAL A 140 -9.19 -22.94 -6.08
CA VAL A 140 -8.95 -23.15 -4.64
C VAL A 140 -10.18 -22.74 -3.87
N THR A 141 -10.68 -23.61 -3.00
CA THR A 141 -11.85 -23.32 -2.16
C THR A 141 -11.39 -22.81 -0.80
N ILE A 142 -11.96 -21.69 -0.35
CA ILE A 142 -11.70 -21.14 0.99
C ILE A 142 -13.02 -20.95 1.71
N ILE A 143 -13.08 -21.46 2.95
CA ILE A 143 -14.25 -21.41 3.83
C ILE A 143 -13.87 -20.58 5.06
N ALA A 144 -14.61 -19.51 5.32
CA ALA A 144 -14.45 -18.71 6.54
C ALA A 144 -15.74 -18.68 7.38
N PRO A 145 -15.63 -18.84 8.71
CA PRO A 145 -16.76 -18.63 9.61
C PRO A 145 -17.09 -17.13 9.74
N LEU A 146 -18.38 -16.81 9.84
CA LEU A 146 -18.82 -15.47 10.24
C LEU A 146 -18.49 -15.20 11.72
N PRO A 147 -18.46 -13.92 12.15
CA PRO A 147 -18.27 -13.54 13.54
C PRO A 147 -19.14 -14.35 14.51
N LEU A 148 -18.51 -14.75 15.61
CA LEU A 148 -19.13 -15.60 16.62
C LEU A 148 -20.29 -14.87 17.32
N ASP A 149 -21.34 -15.62 17.63
CA ASP A 149 -22.42 -15.15 18.49
C ASP A 149 -21.99 -15.11 19.98
N LYS A 150 -22.90 -14.67 20.85
CA LYS A 150 -22.66 -14.62 22.31
C LYS A 150 -22.42 -15.99 22.94
N ALA A 151 -22.71 -17.08 22.23
CA ALA A 151 -22.49 -18.46 22.67
C ALA A 151 -21.18 -19.05 22.07
N GLY A 152 -20.38 -18.24 21.36
CA GLY A 152 -19.12 -18.65 20.76
C GLY A 152 -19.29 -19.48 19.49
N LYS A 153 -20.46 -19.48 18.83
CA LYS A 153 -20.72 -20.22 17.59
C LYS A 153 -20.73 -19.28 16.39
N ALA A 154 -20.17 -19.75 15.27
CA ALA A 154 -20.24 -19.01 14.01
C ALA A 154 -21.70 -18.81 13.58
N THR A 155 -22.05 -17.57 13.23
CA THR A 155 -23.42 -17.20 12.82
C THR A 155 -23.76 -17.61 11.39
N GLY A 156 -22.78 -18.11 10.65
CA GLY A 156 -22.86 -18.57 9.27
C GLY A 156 -21.47 -18.80 8.69
N TYR A 157 -21.39 -19.03 7.38
CA TYR A 157 -20.14 -19.26 6.67
C TYR A 157 -20.12 -18.56 5.32
N VAL A 158 -18.94 -18.12 4.89
CA VAL A 158 -18.66 -17.73 3.51
C VAL A 158 -17.79 -18.81 2.88
N VAL A 159 -18.17 -19.25 1.68
CA VAL A 159 -17.41 -20.17 0.85
C VAL A 159 -17.09 -19.47 -0.47
N THR A 160 -15.81 -19.51 -0.85
CA THR A 160 -15.32 -18.87 -2.07
C THR A 160 -14.48 -19.83 -2.90
N ASN A 161 -14.54 -19.72 -4.22
CA ASN A 161 -13.61 -20.38 -5.12
C ASN A 161 -12.82 -19.35 -5.92
N TRP A 162 -11.51 -19.57 -5.99
CA TRP A 162 -10.53 -18.68 -6.60
C TRP A 162 -9.85 -19.38 -7.77
N SER A 163 -9.81 -18.75 -8.94
CA SER A 163 -9.18 -19.31 -10.14
C SER A 163 -7.67 -19.25 -10.06
N VAL A 164 -7.02 -20.37 -10.39
CA VAL A 164 -5.56 -20.43 -10.57
C VAL A 164 -5.14 -20.29 -12.03
N GLU A 165 -6.06 -19.99 -12.95
CA GLU A 165 -5.76 -19.94 -14.39
C GLU A 165 -4.74 -18.86 -14.74
N LYS A 166 -4.83 -17.68 -14.10
CA LYS A 166 -3.84 -16.59 -14.31
C LYS A 166 -2.46 -16.99 -13.80
N ILE A 167 -2.41 -17.64 -12.64
CA ILE A 167 -1.17 -18.20 -12.07
C ILE A 167 -0.59 -19.25 -13.03
N ALA A 168 -1.43 -20.14 -13.56
CA ALA A 168 -1.00 -21.16 -14.52
C ALA A 168 -0.52 -20.53 -15.85
N ALA A 169 -1.11 -19.42 -16.30
CA ALA A 169 -0.67 -18.68 -17.49
C ALA A 169 0.70 -18.00 -17.26
N GLU A 170 0.91 -17.40 -16.09
CA GLU A 170 2.19 -16.79 -15.72
C GLU A 170 3.31 -17.85 -15.65
N VAL A 171 3.05 -18.98 -14.99
CA VAL A 171 4.01 -20.10 -14.91
C VAL A 171 4.30 -20.66 -16.30
N LYS A 172 3.29 -20.82 -17.17
CA LYS A 172 3.49 -21.23 -18.58
C LYS A 172 4.46 -20.30 -19.31
N GLN A 173 4.34 -18.99 -19.14
CA GLN A 173 5.22 -18.02 -19.78
C GLN A 173 6.67 -18.15 -19.26
N LYS A 174 6.86 -18.28 -17.94
CA LYS A 174 8.18 -18.45 -17.32
C LYS A 174 8.85 -19.76 -17.76
N VAL A 175 8.11 -20.87 -17.77
CA VAL A 175 8.60 -22.16 -18.26
C VAL A 175 8.96 -22.11 -19.75
N LEU A 176 8.18 -21.40 -20.58
CA LEU A 176 8.47 -21.28 -22.01
C LEU A 176 9.75 -20.48 -22.29
N ILE A 177 9.97 -19.38 -21.56
CA ILE A 177 11.20 -18.57 -21.66
C ILE A 177 12.43 -19.36 -21.15
N SER A 178 12.31 -20.09 -20.05
CA SER A 178 13.41 -20.90 -19.51
C SER A 178 13.79 -22.05 -20.46
N LEU A 179 12.80 -22.71 -21.08
CA LEU A 179 13.00 -23.72 -22.11
C LEU A 179 13.71 -23.16 -23.35
N LEU A 180 13.31 -21.98 -23.84
CA LEU A 180 13.96 -21.34 -24.98
C LEU A 180 15.42 -21.00 -24.69
N THR A 181 15.69 -20.45 -23.50
CA THR A 181 17.05 -20.10 -23.08
C THR A 181 17.93 -21.34 -23.01
N GLN A 182 17.42 -22.43 -22.43
CA GLN A 182 18.14 -23.70 -22.31
C GLN A 182 18.35 -24.37 -23.68
N PHE A 183 17.40 -24.23 -24.61
CA PHE A 183 17.54 -24.70 -25.98
C PHE A 183 18.67 -23.97 -26.71
N VAL A 184 18.74 -22.63 -26.60
CA VAL A 184 19.80 -21.82 -27.22
C VAL A 184 21.18 -22.21 -26.67
N ILE A 185 21.32 -22.35 -25.35
CA ILE A 185 22.58 -22.78 -24.71
C ILE A 185 23.00 -24.17 -25.22
N THR A 186 22.06 -25.12 -25.27
CA THR A 186 22.34 -26.49 -25.74
C THR A 186 22.71 -26.50 -27.22
N ALA A 187 22.03 -25.72 -28.05
CA ALA A 187 22.33 -25.60 -29.48
C ALA A 187 23.72 -25.02 -29.71
N LEU A 188 24.10 -23.96 -28.99
CA LEU A 188 25.44 -23.38 -29.05
C LEU A 188 26.51 -24.38 -28.59
N ALA A 189 26.27 -25.13 -27.52
CA ALA A 189 27.18 -26.16 -27.04
C ALA A 189 27.36 -27.31 -28.06
N VAL A 190 26.28 -27.76 -28.71
CA VAL A 190 26.33 -28.79 -29.76
C VAL A 190 27.07 -28.28 -31.00
N VAL A 191 26.83 -27.03 -31.42
CA VAL A 191 27.56 -26.41 -32.55
C VAL A 191 29.05 -26.28 -32.23
N ALA A 192 29.40 -25.78 -31.05
CA ALA A 192 30.79 -25.69 -30.59
C ALA A 192 31.46 -27.07 -30.56
N PHE A 193 30.76 -28.10 -30.04
CA PHE A 193 31.25 -29.47 -30.00
C PHE A 193 31.45 -30.07 -31.41
N LEU A 194 30.51 -29.85 -32.33
CA LEU A 194 30.63 -30.31 -33.72
C LEU A 194 31.77 -29.61 -34.47
N LEU A 195 31.96 -28.31 -34.25
CA LEU A 195 33.08 -27.55 -34.81
C LEU A 195 34.42 -28.03 -34.25
N ALA A 196 34.50 -28.25 -32.93
CA ALA A 196 35.67 -28.81 -32.27
C ALA A 196 36.00 -30.22 -32.77
N MET A 197 35.00 -31.12 -32.88
CA MET A 197 35.25 -32.46 -33.41
C MET A 197 35.66 -32.46 -34.88
N ARG A 198 35.11 -31.53 -35.69
CA ARG A 198 35.50 -31.37 -37.10
C ARG A 198 36.94 -30.90 -37.23
N SER A 199 37.39 -29.95 -36.40
CA SER A 199 38.74 -29.39 -36.48
C SER A 199 39.81 -30.29 -35.85
N LEU A 200 39.52 -30.88 -34.68
CA LEU A 200 40.48 -31.64 -33.89
C LEU A 200 40.62 -33.10 -34.35
N VAL A 201 39.53 -33.74 -34.80
CA VAL A 201 39.53 -35.18 -35.12
C VAL A 201 39.26 -35.42 -36.62
N GLY A 202 38.21 -34.80 -37.17
CA GLY A 202 37.75 -35.08 -38.53
C GLY A 202 38.73 -34.67 -39.63
N ARG A 203 39.31 -33.46 -39.52
CA ARG A 203 40.24 -32.94 -40.54
C ARG A 203 41.58 -33.69 -40.55
N PRO A 204 42.24 -33.97 -39.40
CA PRO A 204 43.49 -34.73 -39.39
C PRO A 204 43.32 -36.19 -39.85
N LEU A 205 42.27 -36.89 -39.42
CA LEU A 205 42.01 -38.27 -39.88
C LEU A 205 41.74 -38.36 -41.38
N ARG A 206 41.02 -37.39 -41.95
CA ARG A 206 40.78 -37.36 -43.41
C ARG A 206 42.08 -37.16 -44.19
N ILE A 207 42.93 -36.23 -43.74
CA ILE A 207 44.24 -35.96 -44.37
C ILE A 207 45.17 -37.18 -44.26
N LEU A 208 45.19 -37.86 -43.10
CA LEU A 208 45.97 -39.09 -42.94
C LEU A 208 45.43 -40.24 -43.80
N SER A 209 44.11 -40.39 -43.92
CA SER A 209 43.49 -41.41 -44.79
C SER A 209 43.75 -41.14 -46.28
N GLU A 210 43.68 -39.89 -46.72
CA GLU A 210 44.06 -39.47 -48.07
C GLU A 210 45.56 -39.74 -48.32
N ARG A 211 46.42 -39.52 -47.31
CA ARG A 211 47.86 -39.81 -47.38
C ARG A 211 48.15 -41.31 -47.50
N ILE A 212 47.43 -42.17 -46.78
CA ILE A 212 47.51 -43.64 -46.95
C ILE A 212 47.22 -44.04 -48.39
N SER A 213 46.16 -43.46 -48.98
CA SER A 213 45.76 -43.76 -50.36
C SER A 213 46.75 -43.22 -51.40
N ALA A 214 47.38 -42.07 -51.14
CA ALA A 214 48.44 -41.51 -51.98
C ALA A 214 49.74 -42.34 -51.92
N LEU A 215 50.12 -42.81 -50.73
CA LEU A 215 51.24 -43.74 -50.51
C LEU A 215 51.07 -45.06 -51.26
N GLN A 216 49.87 -45.63 -51.25
CA GLN A 216 49.56 -46.84 -52.03
C GLN A 216 49.62 -46.61 -53.56
N LYS A 217 49.44 -45.37 -54.01
CA LYS A 217 49.54 -44.97 -55.43
C LYS A 217 50.97 -44.54 -55.84
N GLY A 218 51.95 -44.70 -54.95
CA GLY A 218 53.36 -44.45 -55.24
C GLY A 218 53.83 -43.01 -54.99
N ASP A 219 53.01 -42.14 -54.40
CA ASP A 219 53.45 -40.80 -54.00
C ASP A 219 54.23 -40.86 -52.69
N LEU A 220 55.54 -41.02 -52.81
CA LEU A 220 56.50 -41.00 -51.71
C LEU A 220 57.08 -39.61 -51.43
N ALA A 221 56.87 -38.63 -52.32
CA ALA A 221 57.51 -37.31 -52.24
C ALA A 221 56.89 -36.40 -51.17
N SER A 222 55.57 -36.48 -50.97
CA SER A 222 54.89 -35.56 -50.05
C SER A 222 55.05 -36.00 -48.56
N PRO A 223 55.25 -35.08 -47.60
CA PRO A 223 55.42 -35.42 -46.19
C PRO A 223 54.11 -35.85 -45.50
N VAL A 224 54.18 -36.77 -44.53
CA VAL A 224 53.04 -37.06 -43.65
C VAL A 224 52.92 -35.95 -42.60
N THR A 225 51.81 -35.20 -42.62
CA THR A 225 51.47 -34.09 -41.71
C THR A 225 50.96 -34.59 -40.34
N TYR A 226 50.97 -33.73 -39.31
CA TYR A 226 50.53 -34.02 -37.91
C TYR A 226 51.44 -34.93 -37.07
N ARG A 227 52.71 -35.08 -37.45
CA ARG A 227 53.68 -35.98 -36.79
C ARG A 227 54.07 -35.57 -35.37
N GLU A 228 54.00 -34.26 -35.09
CA GLU A 228 54.39 -33.67 -33.81
C GLU A 228 53.28 -33.71 -32.76
N ASN A 229 52.06 -34.13 -33.13
CA ASN A 229 50.98 -34.26 -32.16
C ASN A 229 51.28 -35.41 -31.19
N GLY A 230 51.05 -35.16 -29.89
CA GLY A 230 51.28 -36.14 -28.82
C GLY A 230 50.16 -37.18 -28.64
N ASP A 231 49.10 -37.09 -29.45
CA ASP A 231 47.87 -37.88 -29.36
C ASP A 231 47.86 -39.08 -30.32
N GLU A 232 46.75 -39.81 -30.34
CA GLU A 232 46.52 -41.00 -31.19
C GLU A 232 46.61 -40.68 -32.70
N ILE A 233 46.33 -39.43 -33.10
CA ILE A 233 46.48 -38.95 -34.47
C ILE A 233 47.96 -38.81 -34.82
N GLY A 234 48.77 -38.25 -33.93
CA GLY A 234 50.21 -38.20 -34.08
C GLY A 234 50.87 -39.57 -34.06
N PHE A 235 50.35 -40.52 -33.28
CA PHE A 235 50.79 -41.92 -33.33
C PHE A 235 50.53 -42.55 -34.70
N LEU A 236 49.34 -42.40 -35.27
CA LEU A 236 49.01 -42.87 -36.62
C LEU A 236 49.85 -42.19 -37.71
N ALA A 237 50.12 -40.87 -37.57
CA ALA A 237 50.98 -40.13 -38.49
C ALA A 237 52.44 -40.61 -38.46
N ARG A 238 52.98 -40.89 -37.26
CA ARG A 238 54.33 -41.48 -37.11
C ARG A 238 54.41 -42.89 -37.68
N ALA A 239 53.40 -43.72 -37.44
CA ALA A 239 53.32 -45.06 -38.03
C ALA A 239 53.27 -45.02 -39.57
N LEU A 240 52.54 -44.05 -40.15
CA LEU A 240 52.51 -43.84 -41.61
C LEU A 240 53.84 -43.38 -42.18
N GLU A 241 54.57 -42.53 -41.46
CA GLU A 241 55.88 -42.04 -41.89
C GLU A 241 56.94 -43.15 -41.87
N VAL A 242 56.89 -44.06 -40.88
CA VAL A 242 57.75 -45.25 -40.89
C VAL A 242 57.51 -46.09 -42.14
N PHE A 243 56.24 -46.31 -42.51
CA PHE A 243 55.87 -47.05 -43.72
C PHE A 243 56.32 -46.34 -45.01
N ARG A 244 56.21 -45.00 -45.07
CA ARG A 244 56.74 -44.17 -46.17
C ARG A 244 58.26 -44.28 -46.28
N ASN A 245 58.97 -44.17 -45.16
CA ASN A 245 60.42 -44.24 -45.11
C ASN A 245 60.95 -45.62 -45.49
N GLU A 246 60.23 -46.70 -45.15
CA GLU A 246 60.56 -48.06 -45.62
C GLU A 246 60.35 -48.22 -47.13
N ALA A 247 59.33 -47.57 -47.71
CA ALA A 247 59.09 -47.56 -49.15
C ALA A 247 60.12 -46.73 -49.93
N ILE A 248 60.57 -45.59 -49.38
CA ILE A 248 61.66 -44.76 -49.93
C ILE A 248 63.00 -45.50 -49.82
N ALA A 249 63.31 -46.10 -48.67
CA ALA A 249 64.56 -46.81 -48.42
C ALA A 249 64.72 -48.10 -49.24
N LYS A 250 63.64 -48.63 -49.83
CA LYS A 250 63.68 -49.77 -50.77
C LYS A 250 64.08 -49.35 -52.20
N ILE A 251 63.84 -48.10 -52.59
CA ILE A 251 64.14 -47.59 -53.95
C ILE A 251 65.54 -46.96 -54.00
N GLU A 252 66.02 -46.34 -52.92
CA GLU A 252 67.33 -45.66 -52.89
C GLU A 252 68.53 -46.60 -52.61
N ARG A 253 68.28 -47.81 -52.08
CA ARG A 253 69.34 -48.79 -51.78
C ARG A 253 69.95 -49.49 -53.00
N GLU A 254 69.39 -49.33 -54.20
CA GLU A 254 69.94 -49.91 -55.44
C GLU A 254 70.74 -48.92 -56.32
N GLN A 255 70.74 -47.60 -56.05
CA GLN A 255 71.33 -46.62 -56.99
C GLN A 255 72.33 -45.60 -56.44
N ALA A 256 72.61 -45.51 -55.14
CA ALA A 256 73.48 -44.45 -54.59
C ALA A 256 74.71 -44.94 -53.80
N ALA A 257 75.30 -46.07 -54.19
CA ALA A 257 76.47 -46.66 -53.51
C ALA A 257 77.85 -46.20 -54.05
N ALA A 258 77.96 -45.13 -54.85
CA ALA A 258 79.27 -44.79 -55.45
C ALA A 258 79.75 -43.33 -55.37
N GLU A 259 78.91 -42.28 -55.20
CA GLU A 259 79.41 -40.92 -55.50
C GLU A 259 79.12 -39.76 -54.54
N GLN A 260 78.28 -39.90 -53.49
CA GLN A 260 77.85 -38.72 -52.69
C GLN A 260 78.36 -38.67 -51.23
N SER A 261 79.45 -39.39 -50.90
CA SER A 261 80.04 -39.34 -49.55
C SER A 261 81.02 -38.17 -49.32
N ALA A 262 81.36 -37.37 -50.33
CA ALA A 262 82.41 -36.35 -50.24
C ALA A 262 81.93 -34.89 -50.19
N LEU A 263 80.65 -34.60 -50.51
CA LEU A 263 80.11 -33.23 -50.54
C LEU A 263 79.31 -32.84 -49.27
N PHE A 264 78.76 -33.82 -48.53
CA PHE A 264 77.88 -33.55 -47.36
C PHE A 264 78.62 -33.10 -46.09
N ASP A 265 79.93 -33.33 -46.00
CA ASP A 265 80.73 -32.91 -44.84
C ASP A 265 81.12 -31.43 -44.89
N ALA A 266 81.11 -30.81 -46.08
CA ALA A 266 81.43 -29.39 -46.24
C ALA A 266 80.22 -28.47 -45.93
N GLU A 267 78.99 -28.93 -46.13
CA GLU A 267 77.78 -28.13 -45.90
C GLU A 267 77.26 -28.20 -44.46
N ARG A 268 77.54 -29.31 -43.75
CA ARG A 268 77.24 -29.45 -42.31
C ARG A 268 78.04 -28.48 -41.43
N ALA A 269 79.26 -28.12 -41.83
CA ALA A 269 80.11 -27.19 -41.07
C ALA A 269 79.68 -25.71 -41.22
N ARG A 270 79.08 -25.34 -42.35
CA ARG A 270 78.73 -23.94 -42.65
C ARG A 270 77.38 -23.52 -42.03
N ASN A 271 76.42 -24.43 -41.95
CA ASN A 271 75.12 -24.17 -41.31
C ASN A 271 75.16 -24.32 -39.77
N ALA A 272 76.12 -25.07 -39.21
CA ALA A 272 76.27 -25.22 -37.76
C ALA A 272 76.62 -23.89 -37.05
N LEU A 273 77.44 -23.03 -37.66
CA LEU A 273 77.86 -21.74 -37.08
C LEU A 273 76.77 -20.66 -37.12
N LEU A 274 75.98 -20.59 -38.20
CA LEU A 274 74.85 -19.64 -38.30
C LEU A 274 73.69 -20.00 -37.35
N THR A 275 73.55 -21.28 -37.00
CA THR A 275 72.50 -21.76 -36.10
C THR A 275 72.88 -21.53 -34.63
N GLU A 276 74.16 -21.41 -34.29
CA GLU A 276 74.65 -21.19 -32.92
C GLU A 276 74.53 -19.71 -32.48
N GLU A 277 74.83 -18.75 -33.36
CA GLU A 277 74.61 -17.31 -33.09
C GLU A 277 73.12 -16.94 -33.05
N ALA A 278 72.31 -17.46 -33.97
CA ALA A 278 70.85 -17.26 -33.96
C ALA A 278 70.17 -17.94 -32.75
N SER A 279 70.61 -19.15 -32.39
CA SER A 279 70.18 -19.86 -31.17
C SER A 279 70.49 -19.04 -29.91
N ASN A 280 71.70 -18.48 -29.80
CA ASN A 280 72.08 -17.70 -28.62
C ASN A 280 71.29 -16.40 -28.52
N ALA A 281 71.09 -15.66 -29.62
CA ALA A 281 70.26 -14.46 -29.64
C ALA A 281 68.79 -14.77 -29.27
N GLN A 282 68.21 -15.80 -29.89
CA GLN A 282 66.83 -16.21 -29.64
C GLN A 282 66.64 -16.76 -28.22
N ARG A 283 67.63 -17.45 -27.66
CA ARG A 283 67.63 -17.94 -26.28
C ARG A 283 67.75 -16.79 -25.27
N LEU A 284 68.53 -15.75 -25.57
CA LEU A 284 68.63 -14.53 -24.77
C LEU A 284 67.28 -13.78 -24.74
N VAL A 285 66.64 -13.61 -25.90
CA VAL A 285 65.31 -13.01 -26.02
C VAL A 285 64.23 -13.82 -25.30
N MET A 286 64.22 -15.15 -25.47
CA MET A 286 63.25 -16.01 -24.77
C MET A 286 63.47 -16.00 -23.27
N THR A 287 64.71 -15.92 -22.79
CA THR A 287 65.02 -15.83 -21.36
C THR A 287 64.59 -14.47 -20.79
N ALA A 288 64.84 -13.37 -21.51
CA ALA A 288 64.38 -12.04 -21.12
C ALA A 288 62.85 -11.95 -21.09
N LEU A 289 62.17 -12.49 -22.11
CA LEU A 289 60.71 -12.54 -22.16
C LEU A 289 60.14 -13.44 -21.05
N ALA A 290 60.75 -14.61 -20.78
CA ALA A 290 60.35 -15.51 -19.71
C ALA A 290 60.46 -14.82 -18.33
N ASN A 291 61.55 -14.09 -18.08
CA ASN A 291 61.74 -13.36 -16.83
C ASN A 291 60.69 -12.25 -16.63
N GLU A 292 60.35 -11.48 -17.68
CA GLU A 292 59.30 -10.45 -17.56
C GLU A 292 57.89 -11.07 -17.50
N LEU A 293 57.64 -12.20 -18.18
CA LEU A 293 56.38 -12.96 -18.04
C LEU A 293 56.20 -13.54 -16.64
N GLU A 294 57.28 -13.98 -16.00
CA GLU A 294 57.25 -14.45 -14.61
C GLU A 294 56.84 -13.32 -13.65
N LYS A 295 57.35 -12.11 -13.86
CA LYS A 295 56.93 -10.92 -13.10
C LYS A 295 55.48 -10.54 -13.37
N LEU A 296 55.00 -10.62 -14.61
CA LEU A 296 53.58 -10.42 -14.94
C LEU A 296 52.68 -11.46 -14.27
N ALA A 297 53.10 -12.73 -14.26
CA ALA A 297 52.38 -13.80 -13.58
C ALA A 297 52.35 -13.59 -12.05
N ALA A 298 53.37 -12.94 -11.49
CA ALA A 298 53.40 -12.49 -10.10
C ALA A 298 52.60 -11.20 -9.86
N GLY A 299 52.02 -10.60 -10.90
CA GLY A 299 51.15 -9.42 -10.83
C GLY A 299 51.87 -8.08 -10.97
N ASP A 300 53.13 -8.06 -11.44
CA ASP A 300 53.88 -6.82 -11.69
C ASP A 300 53.68 -6.33 -13.13
N PHE A 301 52.79 -5.34 -13.28
CA PHE A 301 52.52 -4.59 -14.51
C PHE A 301 53.25 -3.24 -14.54
N SER A 302 54.26 -3.03 -13.68
CA SER A 302 55.13 -1.85 -13.74
C SER A 302 56.35 -2.04 -14.64
N ILE A 303 56.55 -3.26 -15.13
CA ILE A 303 57.70 -3.67 -15.92
C ILE A 303 57.60 -3.25 -17.39
N GLN A 304 58.76 -3.16 -18.04
CA GLN A 304 58.87 -2.99 -19.49
C GLN A 304 59.96 -3.91 -20.02
N LEU A 305 59.70 -4.51 -21.17
CA LEU A 305 60.69 -5.30 -21.88
C LEU A 305 61.77 -4.36 -22.44
N ALA A 306 63.02 -4.62 -22.05
CA ALA A 306 64.20 -3.87 -22.49
C ALA A 306 64.45 -4.07 -24.00
N ASP A 307 65.39 -3.32 -24.58
CA ASP A 307 65.76 -3.48 -25.99
C ASP A 307 66.34 -4.88 -26.24
N LEU A 308 65.75 -5.59 -27.22
CA LEU A 308 66.09 -6.94 -27.63
C LEU A 308 66.76 -6.99 -29.01
N GLY A 309 67.06 -5.81 -29.58
CA GLY A 309 67.58 -5.67 -30.93
C GLY A 309 66.49 -5.43 -31.99
N PRO A 310 66.87 -4.90 -33.16
CA PRO A 310 65.94 -4.40 -34.18
C PRO A 310 65.01 -5.48 -34.76
N GLU A 311 65.42 -6.73 -34.73
CA GLU A 311 64.67 -7.91 -35.20
C GLU A 311 63.52 -8.33 -34.26
N PHE A 312 63.55 -7.92 -32.98
CA PHE A 312 62.51 -8.22 -31.99
C PHE A 312 61.77 -6.98 -31.47
N ASP A 313 62.00 -5.80 -32.05
CA ASP A 313 61.43 -4.53 -31.56
C ASP A 313 59.88 -4.52 -31.60
N LYS A 314 59.27 -5.18 -32.60
CA LYS A 314 57.81 -5.33 -32.65
C LYS A 314 57.26 -6.14 -31.46
N LEU A 315 57.94 -7.22 -31.08
CA LEU A 315 57.55 -8.05 -29.92
C LEU A 315 57.65 -7.24 -28.61
N ARG A 316 58.72 -6.44 -28.48
CA ARG A 316 58.90 -5.52 -27.35
C ARG A 316 57.78 -4.48 -27.27
N GLN A 317 57.44 -3.85 -28.39
CA GLN A 317 56.36 -2.87 -28.46
C GLN A 317 54.99 -3.50 -28.15
N ASP A 318 54.66 -4.63 -28.75
CA ASP A 318 53.38 -5.33 -28.51
C ASP A 318 53.26 -5.78 -27.05
N PHE A 319 54.34 -6.29 -26.44
CA PHE A 319 54.39 -6.63 -25.02
C PHE A 319 54.17 -5.39 -24.14
N ASN A 320 54.93 -4.31 -24.35
CA ASN A 320 54.83 -3.10 -23.55
C ASN A 320 53.45 -2.43 -23.68
N ASN A 321 52.86 -2.43 -24.88
CA ASN A 321 51.52 -1.91 -25.11
C ASN A 321 50.46 -2.73 -24.35
N MET A 322 50.60 -4.06 -24.31
CA MET A 322 49.71 -4.92 -23.54
C MET A 322 49.82 -4.65 -22.03
N VAL A 323 51.06 -4.58 -21.50
CA VAL A 323 51.30 -4.25 -20.08
C VAL A 323 50.70 -2.88 -19.74
N GLN A 324 50.88 -1.88 -20.60
CA GLN A 324 50.37 -0.53 -20.39
C GLN A 324 48.83 -0.47 -20.43
N ALA A 325 48.20 -1.21 -21.35
CA ALA A 325 46.73 -1.29 -21.44
C ALA A 325 46.12 -1.96 -20.19
N VAL A 326 46.72 -3.06 -19.72
CA VAL A 326 46.27 -3.74 -18.49
C VAL A 326 46.51 -2.86 -17.26
N ALA A 327 47.67 -2.20 -17.18
CA ALA A 327 47.97 -1.27 -16.09
C ALA A 327 46.98 -0.09 -16.03
N ALA A 328 46.59 0.45 -17.19
CA ALA A 328 45.58 1.50 -17.29
C ALA A 328 44.20 1.02 -16.79
N ALA A 329 43.76 -0.16 -17.23
CA ALA A 329 42.50 -0.76 -16.79
C ALA A 329 42.48 -1.04 -15.27
N LEU A 330 43.58 -1.56 -14.70
CA LEU A 330 43.71 -1.79 -13.25
C LEU A 330 43.65 -0.47 -12.47
N THR A 331 44.26 0.60 -13.00
CA THR A 331 44.21 1.94 -12.40
C THR A 331 42.80 2.53 -12.44
N GLU A 332 42.07 2.32 -13.53
CA GLU A 332 40.68 2.73 -13.67
C GLU A 332 39.78 1.99 -12.68
N ILE A 333 39.94 0.65 -12.56
CA ILE A 333 39.22 -0.16 -11.56
C ILE A 333 39.50 0.32 -10.14
N LYS A 334 40.77 0.63 -9.81
CA LYS A 334 41.14 1.14 -8.49
C LYS A 334 40.48 2.50 -8.20
N THR A 335 40.48 3.40 -9.17
CA THR A 335 39.82 4.71 -9.05
C THR A 335 38.31 4.57 -8.90
N ALA A 336 37.67 3.73 -9.71
CA ALA A 336 36.24 3.44 -9.63
C ALA A 336 35.86 2.83 -8.27
N SER A 337 36.69 1.93 -7.74
CA SER A 337 36.46 1.30 -6.44
C SER A 337 36.51 2.30 -5.28
N VAL A 338 37.46 3.25 -5.31
CA VAL A 338 37.51 4.37 -4.34
C VAL A 338 36.26 5.25 -4.45
N ALA A 339 35.79 5.53 -5.66
CA ALA A 339 34.58 6.32 -5.87
C ALA A 339 33.32 5.60 -5.34
N VAL A 340 33.21 4.29 -5.57
CA VAL A 340 32.12 3.46 -5.02
C VAL A 340 32.15 3.45 -3.49
N GLU A 341 33.32 3.29 -2.88
CA GLU A 341 33.46 3.32 -1.41
C GLU A 341 33.04 4.69 -0.85
N GLY A 342 33.51 5.78 -1.46
CA GLY A 342 33.13 7.14 -1.08
C GLY A 342 31.62 7.41 -1.19
N GLY A 343 31.03 7.08 -2.34
CA GLY A 343 29.59 7.27 -2.57
C GLY A 343 28.72 6.41 -1.66
N SER A 344 29.13 5.16 -1.40
CA SER A 344 28.39 4.26 -0.51
C SER A 344 28.45 4.72 0.95
N SER A 345 29.58 5.30 1.38
CA SER A 345 29.72 5.91 2.72
C SER A 345 28.80 7.13 2.88
N GLU A 346 28.71 7.98 1.86
CA GLU A 346 27.82 9.15 1.86
C GLU A 346 26.34 8.75 1.87
N LEU A 347 25.97 7.73 1.08
CA LEU A 347 24.63 7.16 1.09
C LEU A 347 24.29 6.53 2.45
N ALA A 348 25.21 5.78 3.07
CA ALA A 348 25.00 5.22 4.41
C ALA A 348 24.77 6.33 5.47
N SER A 349 25.54 7.42 5.41
CA SER A 349 25.31 8.57 6.29
C SER A 349 23.96 9.25 6.04
N SER A 350 23.52 9.33 4.78
CA SER A 350 22.23 9.91 4.41
C SER A 350 21.07 9.02 4.88
N ALA A 351 21.24 7.70 4.78
CA ALA A 351 20.30 6.72 5.31
C ALA A 351 20.17 6.83 6.84
N ASP A 352 21.27 6.98 7.60
CA ASP A 352 21.22 7.20 9.06
C ASP A 352 20.45 8.48 9.42
N GLN A 353 20.66 9.56 8.67
CA GLN A 353 19.92 10.81 8.86
C GLN A 353 18.42 10.63 8.56
N LEU A 354 18.08 9.89 7.51
CA LEU A 354 16.70 9.57 7.17
C LEU A 354 16.06 8.67 8.23
N ALA A 355 16.80 7.71 8.80
CA ALA A 355 16.37 6.86 9.92
C ALA A 355 15.90 7.72 11.10
N ARG A 356 16.78 8.62 11.58
CA ARG A 356 16.50 9.50 12.72
C ARG A 356 15.31 10.42 12.47
N ARG A 357 15.16 10.94 11.24
CA ARG A 357 14.00 11.76 10.86
C ARG A 357 12.71 10.93 10.84
N THR A 358 12.78 9.70 10.36
CA THR A 358 11.65 8.77 10.33
C THR A 358 11.20 8.39 11.74
N GLU A 359 12.15 8.14 12.66
CA GLU A 359 11.86 7.92 14.09
C GLU A 359 11.20 9.14 14.75
N GLN A 360 11.73 10.34 14.50
CA GLN A 360 11.14 11.59 15.00
C GLN A 360 9.74 11.81 14.45
N GLN A 361 9.52 11.49 13.17
CA GLN A 361 8.21 11.59 12.54
C GLN A 361 7.22 10.57 13.12
N ALA A 362 7.66 9.34 13.39
CA ALA A 362 6.84 8.34 14.06
C ALA A 362 6.40 8.80 15.45
N ALA A 363 7.32 9.35 16.26
CA ALA A 363 6.99 9.91 17.57
C ALA A 363 6.01 11.09 17.48
N ALA A 364 6.18 11.97 16.49
CA ALA A 364 5.25 13.09 16.26
C ALA A 364 3.86 12.60 15.82
N LEU A 365 3.79 11.56 15.00
CA LEU A 365 2.53 10.93 14.59
C LEU A 365 1.81 10.28 15.77
N GLU A 366 2.52 9.58 16.65
CA GLU A 366 1.95 8.99 17.86
C GLU A 366 1.34 10.06 18.79
N GLN A 367 2.06 11.16 19.02
CA GLN A 367 1.54 12.29 19.79
C GLN A 367 0.32 12.94 19.13
N THR A 368 0.34 13.09 17.81
CA THR A 368 -0.77 13.69 17.05
C THR A 368 -2.00 12.79 17.08
N ALA A 369 -1.82 11.47 16.96
CA ALA A 369 -2.89 10.48 17.06
C ALA A 369 -3.53 10.51 18.46
N ALA A 370 -2.73 10.57 19.52
CA ALA A 370 -3.22 10.70 20.89
C ALA A 370 -4.02 12.00 21.10
N ALA A 371 -3.51 13.14 20.61
CA ALA A 371 -4.23 14.41 20.69
C ALA A 371 -5.55 14.38 19.91
N LEU A 372 -5.59 13.71 18.76
CA LEU A 372 -6.81 13.57 17.97
C LEU A 372 -7.84 12.64 18.61
N ASP A 373 -7.42 11.60 19.33
CA ASP A 373 -8.34 10.76 20.10
C ASP A 373 -9.01 11.56 21.24
N GLU A 374 -8.24 12.42 21.92
CA GLU A 374 -8.77 13.35 22.94
C GLU A 374 -9.76 14.35 22.32
N VAL A 375 -9.43 14.95 21.18
CA VAL A 375 -10.31 15.87 20.45
C VAL A 375 -11.58 15.15 19.99
N THR A 376 -11.46 13.94 19.44
CA THR A 376 -12.61 13.11 19.00
C THR A 376 -13.54 12.80 20.16
N THR A 377 -12.98 12.42 21.30
CA THR A 377 -13.75 12.19 22.54
C THR A 377 -14.45 13.47 23.02
N THR A 378 -13.75 14.61 22.94
CA THR A 378 -14.29 15.92 23.34
C THR A 378 -15.44 16.36 22.42
N VAL A 379 -15.30 16.21 21.11
CA VAL A 379 -16.35 16.52 20.13
C VAL A 379 -17.56 15.63 20.32
N ARG A 380 -17.36 14.31 20.51
CA ARG A 380 -18.45 13.37 20.80
C ARG A 380 -19.22 13.74 22.07
N THR A 381 -18.50 14.01 23.15
CA THR A 381 -19.09 14.41 24.44
C THR A 381 -19.83 15.74 24.31
N SER A 382 -19.28 16.70 23.58
CA SER A 382 -19.89 18.01 23.34
C SER A 382 -21.16 17.90 22.49
N SER A 383 -21.18 17.02 21.49
CA SER A 383 -22.38 16.70 20.71
C SER A 383 -23.49 16.13 21.58
N GLN A 384 -23.18 15.19 22.47
CA GLN A 384 -24.16 14.60 23.39
C GLN A 384 -24.72 15.64 24.39
N ARG A 385 -23.85 16.52 24.88
CA ARG A 385 -24.25 17.65 25.74
C ARG A 385 -25.16 18.63 25.00
N ALA A 386 -24.84 18.97 23.76
CA ALA A 386 -25.67 19.85 22.94
C ALA A 386 -27.05 19.21 22.65
N GLU A 387 -27.10 17.91 22.34
CA GLU A 387 -28.37 17.20 22.16
C GLU A 387 -29.22 17.18 23.44
N SER A 388 -28.57 16.97 24.59
CA SER A 388 -29.23 17.01 25.91
C SER A 388 -29.77 18.40 26.24
N ALA A 389 -28.99 19.45 25.94
CA ALA A 389 -29.43 20.83 26.07
C ALA A 389 -30.62 21.14 25.16
N GLY A 390 -30.63 20.62 23.93
CA GLY A 390 -31.76 20.76 23.00
C GLY A 390 -33.05 20.15 23.56
N LYS A 391 -32.98 18.97 24.19
CA LYS A 391 -34.13 18.34 24.86
C LYS A 391 -34.66 19.21 26.01
N LEU A 392 -33.77 19.77 26.83
CA LEU A 392 -34.14 20.66 27.94
C LEU A 392 -34.81 21.95 27.43
N VAL A 393 -34.31 22.51 26.33
CA VAL A 393 -34.88 23.71 25.71
C VAL A 393 -36.27 23.43 25.14
N GLU A 394 -36.51 22.28 24.53
CA GLU A 394 -37.86 21.88 24.06
C GLU A 394 -38.85 21.68 25.22
N GLU A 395 -38.41 21.11 26.34
CA GLU A 395 -39.22 21.02 27.55
C GLU A 395 -39.55 22.41 28.13
N THR A 396 -38.56 23.29 28.16
CA THR A 396 -38.73 24.69 28.62
C THR A 396 -39.69 25.45 27.70
N LYS A 397 -39.59 25.26 26.38
CA LYS A 397 -40.51 25.82 25.38
C LYS A 397 -41.95 25.39 25.64
N ARG A 398 -42.18 24.10 25.87
CA ARG A 398 -43.50 23.57 26.20
C ARG A 398 -44.05 24.17 27.50
N SER A 399 -43.19 24.33 28.50
CA SER A 399 -43.57 24.92 29.79
C SER A 399 -43.94 26.40 29.65
N ALA A 400 -43.16 27.18 28.89
CA ALA A 400 -43.46 28.58 28.59
C ALA A 400 -44.81 28.73 27.85
N HIS A 401 -45.07 27.88 26.85
CA HIS A 401 -46.33 27.86 26.12
C HIS A 401 -47.53 27.52 27.04
N LEU A 402 -47.36 26.57 27.95
CA LEU A 402 -48.39 26.26 28.95
C LEU A 402 -48.63 27.44 29.90
N SER A 403 -47.58 28.09 30.40
CA SER A 403 -47.69 29.30 31.22
C SER A 403 -48.42 30.44 30.50
N ALA A 404 -48.12 30.66 29.22
CA ALA A 404 -48.81 31.66 28.39
C ALA A 404 -50.32 31.35 28.25
N THR A 405 -50.68 30.07 28.17
CA THR A 405 -52.08 29.63 28.14
C THR A 405 -52.78 29.90 29.47
N VAL A 406 -52.16 29.54 30.60
CA VAL A 406 -52.71 29.78 31.94
C VAL A 406 -52.89 31.28 32.23
N VAL A 407 -51.94 32.11 31.82
CA VAL A 407 -52.05 33.58 31.96
C VAL A 407 -53.22 34.12 31.13
N ARG A 408 -53.41 33.62 29.91
CA ARG A 408 -54.55 34.00 29.05
C ARG A 408 -55.89 33.64 29.70
N ASP A 409 -55.99 32.46 30.30
CA ASP A 409 -57.18 32.02 31.02
C ASP A 409 -57.43 32.90 32.27
N ALA A 410 -56.37 33.30 32.98
CA ALA A 410 -56.45 34.20 34.12
C ALA A 410 -56.94 35.60 33.73
N ILE A 411 -56.46 36.16 32.60
CA ILE A 411 -56.97 37.42 32.04
C ILE A 411 -58.48 37.30 31.77
N GLY A 412 -58.90 36.21 31.12
CA GLY A 412 -60.32 35.95 30.85
C GLY A 412 -61.16 35.80 32.12
N ALA A 413 -60.61 35.24 33.20
CA ALA A 413 -61.28 35.17 34.50
C ALA A 413 -61.43 36.55 35.16
N MET A 414 -60.38 37.38 35.11
CA MET A 414 -60.42 38.73 35.66
C MET A 414 -61.39 39.64 34.91
N ASP A 415 -61.48 39.50 33.58
CA ASP A 415 -62.46 40.23 32.77
C ASP A 415 -63.92 39.88 33.15
N ARG A 416 -64.19 38.60 33.43
CA ARG A 416 -65.49 38.17 33.97
C ARG A 416 -65.76 38.74 35.36
N ILE A 417 -64.77 38.81 36.23
CA ILE A 417 -64.90 39.43 37.56
C ILE A 417 -65.19 40.93 37.42
N GLN A 418 -64.47 41.64 36.56
CA GLN A 418 -64.70 43.06 36.28
C GLN A 418 -66.13 43.31 35.77
N THR A 419 -66.59 42.47 34.84
CA THR A 419 -67.97 42.53 34.30
C THR A 419 -69.01 42.28 35.39
N SER A 420 -68.80 41.27 36.25
CA SER A 420 -69.67 40.95 37.38
C SER A 420 -69.73 42.10 38.40
N SER A 421 -68.59 42.66 38.78
CA SER A 421 -68.51 43.82 39.68
C SER A 421 -69.26 45.04 39.12
N SER A 422 -69.16 45.29 37.81
CA SER A 422 -69.95 46.34 37.13
C SER A 422 -71.46 46.06 37.18
N GLN A 423 -71.87 44.80 36.99
CA GLN A 423 -73.28 44.40 37.14
C GLN A 423 -73.78 44.59 38.58
N ILE A 424 -73.00 44.19 39.58
CA ILE A 424 -73.34 44.40 41.00
C ILE A 424 -73.47 45.90 41.28
N GLY A 425 -72.53 46.73 40.80
CA GLY A 425 -72.59 48.18 40.96
C GLY A 425 -73.89 48.79 40.41
N ARG A 426 -74.39 48.29 39.27
CA ARG A 426 -75.71 48.69 38.71
C ARG A 426 -76.87 48.26 39.61
N ILE A 427 -76.86 47.02 40.11
CA ILE A 427 -77.90 46.49 41.00
C ILE A 427 -77.96 47.33 42.29
N ILE A 428 -76.81 47.63 42.89
CA ILE A 428 -76.74 48.46 44.10
C ILE A 428 -77.26 49.89 43.83
N GLY A 429 -77.03 50.43 42.63
CA GLY A 429 -77.64 51.68 42.19
C GLY A 429 -79.17 51.64 42.18
N VAL A 430 -79.76 50.55 41.70
CA VAL A 430 -81.23 50.33 41.73
C VAL A 430 -81.74 50.18 43.17
N ILE A 431 -81.00 49.50 44.05
CA ILE A 431 -81.38 49.36 45.47
C ILE A 431 -81.39 50.72 46.18
N ASP A 432 -80.39 51.56 45.93
CA ASP A 432 -80.33 52.94 46.45
C ASP A 432 -81.54 53.77 45.97
N GLU A 433 -81.92 53.62 44.69
CA GLU A 433 -83.12 54.25 44.14
C GLU A 433 -84.42 53.74 44.80
N ILE A 434 -84.55 52.42 45.01
CA ILE A 434 -85.70 51.82 45.72
C ILE A 434 -85.76 52.33 47.17
N ALA A 435 -84.62 52.41 47.86
CA ALA A 435 -84.55 52.94 49.21
C ALA A 435 -84.98 54.41 49.26
N PHE A 436 -84.55 55.23 48.29
CA PHE A 436 -84.97 56.61 48.15
C PHE A 436 -86.49 56.74 47.90
N GLN A 437 -87.03 55.95 46.97
CA GLN A 437 -88.47 55.92 46.68
C GLN A 437 -89.29 55.46 47.91
N THR A 438 -88.81 54.45 48.64
CA THR A 438 -89.45 53.95 49.88
C THR A 438 -89.44 55.01 50.98
N ASN A 439 -88.34 55.74 51.13
CA ASN A 439 -88.25 56.86 52.06
C ASN A 439 -89.24 57.98 51.71
N LEU A 440 -89.44 58.30 50.43
CA LEU A 440 -90.45 59.26 49.98
C LEU A 440 -91.90 58.77 50.19
N LEU A 441 -92.17 57.49 49.91
CA LEU A 441 -93.47 56.86 50.16
C LEU A 441 -93.82 56.86 51.65
N ALA A 442 -92.86 56.51 52.50
CA ALA A 442 -93.00 56.51 53.94
C ALA A 442 -93.23 57.92 54.49
N LEU A 443 -92.53 58.93 53.94
CA LEU A 443 -92.79 60.34 54.26
C LEU A 443 -94.22 60.74 53.90
N ASN A 444 -94.68 60.40 52.70
CA ASN A 444 -96.06 60.70 52.26
C ASN A 444 -97.10 60.00 53.15
N ALA A 445 -96.87 58.74 53.50
CA ALA A 445 -97.74 57.98 54.41
C ALA A 445 -97.75 58.57 55.84
N GLY A 446 -96.60 59.02 56.34
CA GLY A 446 -96.49 59.70 57.63
C GLY A 446 -97.25 61.03 57.67
N VAL A 447 -97.21 61.79 56.57
CA VAL A 447 -97.99 63.03 56.41
C VAL A 447 -99.50 62.74 56.41
N GLU A 448 -99.95 61.74 55.66
CA GLU A 448 -101.38 61.39 55.60
C GLU A 448 -101.89 60.77 56.92
N ALA A 449 -101.04 60.01 57.63
CA ALA A 449 -101.33 59.51 58.96
C ALA A 449 -101.47 60.63 60.00
N ALA A 450 -100.62 61.67 59.93
CA ALA A 450 -100.76 62.87 60.76
C ALA A 450 -102.06 63.63 60.45
N ARG A 451 -102.49 63.62 59.17
CA ARG A 451 -103.73 64.23 58.71
C ARG A 451 -104.99 63.51 59.22
N ALA A 452 -104.93 62.20 59.42
CA ALA A 452 -106.00 61.37 59.97
C ALA A 452 -106.17 61.48 61.51
N GLY A 453 -105.32 62.24 62.20
CA GLY A 453 -105.46 62.54 63.64
C GLY A 453 -105.30 61.30 64.54
N GLU A 454 -106.17 61.16 65.55
CA GLU A 454 -106.14 60.04 66.52
C GLU A 454 -106.23 58.66 65.85
N ALA A 455 -107.00 58.53 64.76
CA ALA A 455 -107.16 57.27 64.03
C ALA A 455 -105.90 56.83 63.25
N GLY A 456 -104.98 57.78 62.95
CA GLY A 456 -103.77 57.56 62.17
C GLY A 456 -102.51 57.27 62.99
N LYS A 457 -102.54 57.35 64.33
CA LYS A 457 -101.34 57.21 65.19
C LYS A 457 -100.56 55.92 64.95
N GLY A 458 -101.25 54.78 64.79
CA GLY A 458 -100.61 53.50 64.49
C GLY A 458 -99.91 53.49 63.12
N PHE A 459 -100.53 54.10 62.10
CA PHE A 459 -99.94 54.24 60.77
C PHE A 459 -98.74 55.20 60.75
N ALA A 460 -98.77 56.27 61.56
CA ALA A 460 -97.66 57.21 61.67
C ALA A 460 -96.38 56.55 62.24
N VAL A 461 -96.53 55.66 63.24
CA VAL A 461 -95.40 54.90 63.80
C VAL A 461 -94.81 53.95 62.76
N VAL A 462 -95.66 53.21 62.02
CA VAL A 462 -95.20 52.32 60.94
C VAL A 462 -94.52 53.12 59.84
N ALA A 463 -95.05 54.27 59.44
CA ALA A 463 -94.45 55.13 58.42
C ALA A 463 -93.06 55.64 58.84
N GLN A 464 -92.88 56.01 60.11
CA GLN A 464 -91.56 56.42 60.63
C GLN A 464 -90.56 55.26 60.65
N GLU A 465 -90.98 54.07 61.07
CA GLU A 465 -90.13 52.86 61.08
C GLU A 465 -89.69 52.47 59.66
N VAL A 466 -90.62 52.51 58.69
CA VAL A 466 -90.32 52.24 57.26
C VAL A 466 -89.35 53.29 56.71
N ARG A 467 -89.49 54.56 57.12
CA ARG A 467 -88.59 55.64 56.71
C ARG A 467 -87.17 55.44 57.25
N GLU A 468 -87.05 55.10 58.53
CA GLU A 468 -85.76 54.82 59.16
C GLU A 468 -85.07 53.59 58.53
N LEU A 469 -85.85 52.54 58.26
CA LEU A 469 -85.36 51.37 57.53
C LEU A 469 -84.87 51.73 56.12
N ALA A 470 -85.63 52.54 55.38
CA ALA A 470 -85.25 52.99 54.05
C ALA A 470 -83.95 53.81 54.06
N GLN A 471 -83.77 54.69 55.05
CA GLN A 471 -82.53 55.47 55.18
C GLN A 471 -81.32 54.59 55.59
N ARG A 472 -81.54 53.59 56.44
CA ARG A 472 -80.52 52.56 56.73
C ARG A 472 -80.14 51.76 55.48
N SER A 473 -81.12 51.37 54.66
CA SER A 473 -80.89 50.68 53.39
C SER A 473 -80.11 51.53 52.39
N ALA A 474 -80.41 52.82 52.26
CA ALA A 474 -79.67 53.73 51.39
C ALA A 474 -78.21 53.90 51.83
N ASN A 475 -77.98 54.06 53.14
CA ASN A 475 -76.62 54.14 53.69
C ASN A 475 -75.81 52.85 53.43
N ALA A 476 -76.42 51.68 53.66
CA ALA A 476 -75.80 50.39 53.37
C ALA A 476 -75.52 50.20 51.87
N ALA A 477 -76.46 50.60 50.99
CA ALA A 477 -76.26 50.57 49.55
C ALA A 477 -75.08 51.45 49.12
N LYS A 478 -74.94 52.66 49.68
CA LYS A 478 -73.82 53.56 49.40
C LYS A 478 -72.46 52.98 49.85
N GLU A 479 -72.42 52.33 51.01
CA GLU A 479 -71.21 51.67 51.51
C GLU A 479 -70.81 50.48 50.61
N ILE A 480 -71.76 49.63 50.22
CA ILE A 480 -71.51 48.54 49.27
C ILE A 480 -71.04 49.09 47.92
N LYS A 481 -71.66 50.19 47.43
CA LYS A 481 -71.26 50.83 46.17
C LYS A 481 -69.80 51.30 46.21
N ASN A 482 -69.37 51.88 47.33
CA ASN A 482 -67.97 52.27 47.52
C ASN A 482 -67.03 51.06 47.50
N LEU A 483 -67.37 49.98 48.23
CA LEU A 483 -66.58 48.74 48.23
C LEU A 483 -66.46 48.14 46.82
N ILE A 484 -67.54 48.08 46.06
CA ILE A 484 -67.54 47.57 44.68
C ILE A 484 -66.68 48.44 43.75
N ASN A 485 -66.69 49.78 43.92
CA ASN A 485 -65.83 50.67 43.16
C ASN A 485 -64.34 50.42 43.45
N VAL A 486 -63.97 50.27 44.73
CA VAL A 486 -62.59 49.94 45.12
C VAL A 486 -62.19 48.58 44.57
N SER A 487 -63.04 47.55 44.72
CA SER A 487 -62.78 46.23 44.12
C SER A 487 -62.62 46.30 42.59
N GLY A 488 -63.39 47.15 41.91
CA GLY A 488 -63.25 47.36 40.46
C GLY A 488 -61.90 47.95 40.07
N GLN A 489 -61.37 48.90 40.85
CA GLN A 489 -60.04 49.48 40.64
C GLN A 489 -58.93 48.45 40.86
N GLU A 490 -59.01 47.66 41.94
CA GLU A 490 -58.04 46.59 42.25
C GLU A 490 -58.04 45.51 41.16
N VAL A 491 -59.21 45.10 40.66
CA VAL A 491 -59.31 44.15 39.55
C VAL A 491 -58.68 44.71 38.27
N ALA A 492 -58.94 45.99 37.94
CA ALA A 492 -58.35 46.62 36.77
C ALA A 492 -56.81 46.71 36.86
N ALA A 493 -56.28 47.05 38.04
CA ALA A 493 -54.84 47.02 38.30
C ALA A 493 -54.27 45.59 38.17
N GLY A 494 -54.97 44.60 38.71
CA GLY A 494 -54.62 43.18 38.58
C GLY A 494 -54.57 42.71 37.13
N VAL A 495 -55.56 43.08 36.30
CA VAL A 495 -55.55 42.80 34.85
C VAL A 495 -54.31 43.39 34.17
N GLY A 496 -53.91 44.61 34.53
CA GLY A 496 -52.70 45.25 34.02
C GLY A 496 -51.44 44.43 34.28
N LEU A 497 -51.23 43.99 35.53
CA LEU A 497 -50.06 43.18 35.93
C LEU A 497 -50.04 41.80 35.24
N VAL A 498 -51.21 41.18 35.07
CA VAL A 498 -51.31 39.89 34.39
C VAL A 498 -51.01 40.03 32.89
N ASN A 499 -51.44 41.13 32.25
CA ASN A 499 -51.07 41.42 30.85
C ASN A 499 -49.56 41.62 30.70
N GLU A 500 -48.92 42.40 31.59
CA GLU A 500 -47.46 42.60 31.57
C GLU A 500 -46.71 41.28 31.75
N THR A 501 -47.23 40.38 32.60
CA THR A 501 -46.72 39.02 32.76
C THR A 501 -46.85 38.20 31.46
N GLY A 502 -47.98 38.34 30.76
CA GLY A 502 -48.20 37.70 29.45
C GLY A 502 -47.19 38.16 28.39
N ASP A 503 -46.95 39.48 28.29
CA ASP A 503 -45.96 40.05 27.38
C ASP A 503 -44.53 39.58 27.69
N ALA A 504 -44.19 39.46 28.98
CA ALA A 504 -42.90 38.92 29.40
C ALA A 504 -42.72 37.46 28.99
N LEU A 505 -43.77 36.63 29.11
CA LEU A 505 -43.74 35.23 28.68
C LEU A 505 -43.58 35.09 27.16
N LEU A 506 -44.21 35.95 26.36
CA LEU A 506 -44.04 35.96 24.90
C LEU A 506 -42.58 36.27 24.49
N LYS A 507 -41.93 37.22 25.17
CA LYS A 507 -40.50 37.51 24.96
C LYS A 507 -39.60 36.34 25.34
N ILE A 508 -39.93 35.64 26.43
CA ILE A 508 -39.21 34.41 26.85
C ILE A 508 -39.37 33.32 25.78
N GLU A 509 -40.57 33.13 25.22
CA GLU A 509 -40.81 32.18 24.14
C GLU A 509 -39.97 32.48 22.90
N GLU A 510 -39.89 33.74 22.48
CA GLU A 510 -39.01 34.18 21.38
C GLU A 510 -37.54 33.85 21.65
N GLN A 511 -37.05 34.14 22.87
CA GLN A 511 -35.68 33.83 23.28
C GLN A 511 -35.40 32.32 23.29
N ILE A 512 -36.33 31.50 23.78
CA ILE A 512 -36.22 30.04 23.79
C ILE A 512 -36.12 29.50 22.36
N ASN A 513 -36.92 30.02 21.42
CA ASN A 513 -36.83 29.62 20.01
C ASN A 513 -35.44 29.90 19.42
N ARG A 514 -34.88 31.10 19.65
CA ARG A 514 -33.52 31.46 19.20
C ARG A 514 -32.44 30.56 19.82
N ILE A 515 -32.60 30.16 21.08
CA ILE A 515 -31.70 29.22 21.74
C ILE A 515 -31.82 27.83 21.08
N SER A 516 -33.03 27.37 20.77
CA SER A 516 -33.26 26.08 20.10
C SER A 516 -32.56 26.04 18.73
N ASP A 517 -32.72 27.08 17.91
CA ASP A 517 -32.05 27.20 16.60
C ASP A 517 -30.51 27.19 16.72
N SER A 518 -29.99 27.86 17.76
CA SER A 518 -28.55 27.92 18.03
C SER A 518 -28.02 26.54 18.42
N ILE A 519 -28.74 25.80 19.27
CA ILE A 519 -28.37 24.44 19.66
C ILE A 519 -28.42 23.49 18.45
N ALA A 520 -29.44 23.59 17.61
CA ALA A 520 -29.54 22.80 16.38
C ALA A 520 -28.33 23.03 15.46
N SER A 521 -27.90 24.29 15.32
CA SER A 521 -26.70 24.66 14.55
C SER A 521 -25.42 24.08 15.18
N ILE A 522 -25.28 24.15 16.51
CA ILE A 522 -24.13 23.56 17.23
C ILE A 522 -24.06 22.04 17.02
N VAL A 523 -25.19 21.34 17.13
CA VAL A 523 -25.27 19.89 16.89
C VAL A 523 -24.85 19.56 15.46
N GLN A 524 -25.29 20.34 14.47
CA GLN A 524 -24.89 20.17 13.09
C GLN A 524 -23.37 20.38 12.91
N SER A 525 -22.80 21.45 13.47
CA SER A 525 -21.35 21.69 13.43
C SER A 525 -20.54 20.57 14.08
N TYR A 526 -21.02 19.99 15.19
CA TYR A 526 -20.34 18.84 15.80
C TYR A 526 -20.38 17.58 14.93
N ARG A 527 -21.46 17.36 14.17
CA ARG A 527 -21.52 16.25 13.21
C ARG A 527 -20.50 16.43 12.09
N GLU A 528 -20.41 17.64 11.54
CA GLU A 528 -19.43 17.98 10.51
C GLU A 528 -17.98 17.84 11.03
N GLN A 529 -17.71 18.32 12.24
CA GLN A 529 -16.41 18.12 12.89
C GLN A 529 -16.09 16.65 13.11
N ALA A 530 -17.06 15.83 13.51
CA ALA A 530 -16.86 14.40 13.68
C ALA A 530 -16.48 13.71 12.36
N THR A 531 -17.14 14.08 11.25
CA THR A 531 -16.77 13.61 9.92
C THR A 531 -15.36 14.06 9.52
N GLY A 532 -15.02 15.34 9.71
CA GLY A 532 -13.67 15.84 9.42
C GLY A 532 -12.58 15.15 10.26
N LEU A 533 -12.86 14.84 11.52
CA LEU A 533 -11.93 14.08 12.37
C LEU A 533 -11.75 12.63 11.91
N GLN A 534 -12.77 12.00 11.34
CA GLN A 534 -12.64 10.67 10.74
C GLN A 534 -11.72 10.69 9.52
N GLU A 535 -11.83 11.72 8.67
CA GLU A 535 -10.94 11.90 7.51
C GLU A 535 -9.49 12.15 7.95
N ILE A 536 -9.28 13.01 8.96
CA ILE A 536 -7.95 13.25 9.53
C ILE A 536 -7.35 11.97 10.12
N ASN A 537 -8.14 11.16 10.82
CA ASN A 537 -7.69 9.87 11.35
C ASN A 537 -7.27 8.93 10.21
N GLY A 538 -8.03 8.89 9.11
CA GLY A 538 -7.65 8.18 7.89
C GLY A 538 -6.31 8.65 7.32
N ALA A 539 -6.08 9.96 7.24
CA ALA A 539 -4.82 10.54 6.76
C ALA A 539 -3.63 10.20 7.69
N ILE A 540 -3.82 10.17 9.00
CA ILE A 540 -2.77 9.76 9.95
C ILE A 540 -2.39 8.29 9.76
N ASN A 541 -3.37 7.40 9.58
CA ASN A 541 -3.07 6.00 9.30
C ASN A 541 -2.27 5.82 8.00
N GLN A 542 -2.54 6.64 6.97
CA GLN A 542 -1.73 6.65 5.75
C GLN A 542 -0.31 7.18 6.00
N MET A 543 -0.17 8.25 6.80
CA MET A 543 1.14 8.77 7.19
C MET A 543 1.96 7.77 8.02
N ASP A 544 1.31 7.01 8.91
CA ASP A 544 1.95 5.94 9.69
C ASP A 544 2.46 4.82 8.77
N GLN A 545 1.64 4.35 7.82
CA GLN A 545 2.09 3.37 6.82
C GLN A 545 3.28 3.88 5.99
N ALA A 546 3.23 5.12 5.52
CA ALA A 546 4.35 5.72 4.80
C ALA A 546 5.60 5.85 5.67
N THR A 547 5.44 6.15 6.97
CA THR A 547 6.55 6.22 7.93
C THR A 547 7.19 4.85 8.14
N GLN A 548 6.38 3.78 8.25
CA GLN A 548 6.89 2.41 8.35
C GLN A 548 7.59 1.95 7.06
N GLN A 549 7.06 2.30 5.89
CA GLN A 549 7.71 2.03 4.60
C GLN A 549 9.05 2.76 4.48
N ASN A 550 9.12 4.02 4.93
CA ASN A 550 10.37 4.77 4.98
C ASN A 550 11.38 4.10 5.91
N ALA A 551 10.95 3.59 7.07
CA ALA A 551 11.83 2.88 7.98
C ALA A 551 12.41 1.60 7.33
N ALA A 552 11.56 0.79 6.68
CA ALA A 552 12.00 -0.39 5.94
C ALA A 552 12.95 -0.05 4.78
N MET A 553 12.64 1.00 4.01
CA MET A 553 13.47 1.48 2.91
C MET A 553 14.84 1.96 3.40
N VAL A 554 14.90 2.60 4.56
CA VAL A 554 16.14 3.03 5.19
C VAL A 554 17.00 1.85 5.62
N GLU A 555 16.40 0.82 6.23
CA GLU A 555 17.13 -0.41 6.58
C GLU A 555 17.70 -1.11 5.34
N GLU A 556 16.90 -1.25 4.28
CA GLU A 556 17.33 -1.84 3.01
C GLU A 556 18.44 -1.02 2.35
N THR A 557 18.30 0.31 2.32
CA THR A 557 19.31 1.22 1.76
C THR A 557 20.61 1.12 2.53
N ASN A 558 20.56 1.05 3.86
CA ASN A 558 21.75 0.92 4.70
C ASN A 558 22.45 -0.43 4.46
N ALA A 559 21.68 -1.53 4.35
CA ALA A 559 22.22 -2.84 4.01
C ALA A 559 22.91 -2.85 2.63
N ALA A 560 22.26 -2.28 1.61
CA ALA A 560 22.84 -2.15 0.27
C ALA A 560 24.12 -1.31 0.27
N CYS A 561 24.17 -0.22 1.04
CA CYS A 561 25.38 0.60 1.19
C CYS A 561 26.52 -0.18 1.85
N GLN A 562 26.24 -0.99 2.88
CA GLN A 562 27.26 -1.84 3.50
C GLN A 562 27.80 -2.92 2.55
N GLU A 563 26.92 -3.50 1.73
CA GLU A 563 27.33 -4.45 0.69
C GLU A 563 28.24 -3.78 -0.34
N LEU A 564 27.86 -2.59 -0.85
CA LEU A 564 28.69 -1.84 -1.80
C LEU A 564 30.04 -1.41 -1.21
N LEU A 565 30.08 -1.02 0.07
CA LEU A 565 31.33 -0.75 0.79
C LEU A 565 32.23 -2.00 0.82
N MET A 566 31.65 -3.17 1.09
CA MET A 566 32.39 -4.43 1.09
C MET A 566 32.92 -4.78 -0.30
N GLN A 567 32.10 -4.65 -1.34
CA GLN A 567 32.49 -4.90 -2.73
C GLN A 567 33.59 -3.93 -3.20
N GLY A 568 33.47 -2.64 -2.87
CA GLY A 568 34.49 -1.63 -3.17
C GLY A 568 35.84 -1.96 -2.54
N ARG A 569 35.84 -2.40 -1.28
CA ARG A 569 37.06 -2.87 -0.59
C ARG A 569 37.64 -4.13 -1.21
N LEU A 570 36.80 -5.08 -1.59
CA LEU A 570 37.22 -6.34 -2.20
C LEU A 570 37.84 -6.13 -3.60
N LEU A 571 37.29 -5.18 -4.37
CA LEU A 571 37.87 -4.73 -5.63
C LEU A 571 39.19 -3.99 -5.43
N GLN A 572 39.28 -3.10 -4.43
CA GLN A 572 40.54 -2.44 -4.05
C GLN A 572 41.61 -3.45 -3.65
N GLU A 573 41.28 -4.46 -2.84
CA GLU A 573 42.22 -5.50 -2.43
C GLU A 573 42.66 -6.32 -3.63
N SER A 574 41.71 -6.74 -4.48
CA SER A 574 42.01 -7.54 -5.68
C SER A 574 42.87 -6.78 -6.68
N ALA A 575 42.56 -5.51 -6.94
CA ALA A 575 43.36 -4.63 -7.79
C ALA A 575 44.71 -4.28 -7.13
N GLY A 576 44.76 -4.19 -5.81
CA GLY A 576 45.95 -3.88 -5.02
C GLY A 576 47.00 -4.99 -4.99
N ARG A 577 46.63 -6.23 -5.35
CA ARG A 577 47.57 -7.34 -5.57
C ARG A 577 48.46 -7.12 -6.79
N PHE A 578 48.03 -6.26 -7.72
CA PHE A 578 48.77 -5.94 -8.92
C PHE A 578 49.61 -4.68 -8.73
N THR A 579 50.89 -4.77 -9.04
CA THR A 579 51.79 -3.61 -9.03
C THR A 579 51.70 -2.93 -10.37
N VAL A 580 51.24 -1.68 -10.40
CA VAL A 580 51.20 -0.85 -11.61
C VAL A 580 52.16 0.31 -11.44
N ALA A 581 52.83 0.72 -12.52
CA ALA A 581 53.69 1.90 -12.48
C ALA A 581 52.83 3.11 -12.09
N VAL A 582 53.03 3.61 -10.86
CA VAL A 582 52.38 4.82 -10.40
C VAL A 582 52.96 5.97 -11.24
N SER A 583 52.23 6.37 -12.28
CA SER A 583 52.46 7.67 -12.89
C SER A 583 52.19 8.70 -11.78
N ALA A 584 53.25 9.34 -11.29
CA ALA A 584 53.23 10.34 -10.22
C ALA A 584 52.46 11.63 -10.57
N ALA A 585 51.57 11.59 -11.56
CA ALA A 585 50.73 12.68 -11.98
C ALA A 585 49.28 12.36 -11.58
N SER A 586 48.73 13.21 -10.71
CA SER A 586 47.33 13.26 -10.27
C SER A 586 47.05 12.58 -8.93
N GLN A 587 47.62 13.14 -7.85
CA GLN A 587 46.86 13.22 -6.62
C GLN A 587 45.53 13.94 -6.91
N PRO A 588 44.36 13.37 -6.57
CA PRO A 588 43.14 14.14 -6.58
C PRO A 588 43.34 15.28 -5.58
N LYS A 589 43.28 16.53 -6.05
CA LYS A 589 43.16 17.70 -5.18
C LYS A 589 42.04 17.39 -4.21
N SER A 590 42.37 17.26 -2.94
CA SER A 590 41.43 17.23 -1.84
C SER A 590 40.42 18.35 -2.08
N ALA A 591 39.18 17.95 -2.38
CA ALA A 591 38.07 18.87 -2.42
C ALA A 591 38.06 19.58 -1.07
N GLN A 592 38.24 20.90 -1.09
CA GLN A 592 38.08 21.71 0.11
C GLN A 592 36.70 21.39 0.70
N PRO A 593 36.60 21.19 2.02
CA PRO A 593 35.31 20.98 2.65
C PRO A 593 34.45 22.19 2.30
N VAL A 594 33.36 21.96 1.58
CA VAL A 594 32.32 22.96 1.38
C VAL A 594 31.89 23.37 2.78
N ARG A 595 32.23 24.60 3.18
CA ARG A 595 31.73 25.21 4.41
C ARG A 595 30.21 25.10 4.35
N GLN A 596 29.64 24.23 5.20
CA GLN A 596 28.21 24.23 5.44
C GLN A 596 27.80 25.66 5.81
N PRO A 597 26.78 26.25 5.17
CA PRO A 597 26.22 27.49 5.64
C PRO A 597 25.70 27.22 7.06
N ARG A 598 26.26 27.97 8.01
CA ARG A 598 25.78 28.02 9.40
C ARG A 598 24.26 28.25 9.34
N PRO A 599 23.44 27.52 10.11
CA PRO A 599 22.03 27.84 10.20
C PRO A 599 21.95 29.27 10.74
N GLU A 600 21.42 30.20 9.95
CA GLU A 600 20.92 31.45 10.50
C GLU A 600 19.83 31.06 11.50
N GLN A 601 20.16 31.14 12.79
CA GLN A 601 19.15 31.25 13.83
C GLN A 601 18.38 32.54 13.56
N ARG A 602 17.32 32.45 12.74
CA ARG A 602 16.25 33.44 12.76
C ARG A 602 15.61 33.31 14.14
N SER A 603 15.96 34.23 15.01
CA SER A 603 15.25 34.47 16.26
C SER A 603 13.81 34.80 15.91
N PHE A 604 12.90 33.83 16.12
CA PHE A 604 11.48 34.11 16.17
C PHE A 604 11.24 35.01 17.38
N SER A 605 11.13 36.32 17.13
CA SER A 605 10.49 37.23 18.06
C SER A 605 8.98 37.16 17.81
N PRO A 606 8.15 36.71 18.77
CA PRO A 606 6.71 36.74 18.58
C PRO A 606 6.24 38.20 18.70
N ARG A 607 5.90 38.82 17.56
CA ARG A 607 5.04 40.01 17.56
C ARG A 607 3.60 39.55 17.50
N HIS A 608 2.95 39.53 18.67
CA HIS A 608 1.51 39.66 18.71
C HIS A 608 1.13 41.03 18.16
N ALA A 609 0.38 41.03 17.06
CA ALA A 609 -0.47 42.13 16.65
C ALA A 609 -1.83 41.52 16.31
N GLY A 610 -2.79 41.76 17.20
CA GLY A 610 -4.18 41.38 17.00
C GLY A 610 -4.86 42.22 15.94
N ASN A 611 -5.94 41.63 15.43
CA ASN A 611 -7.09 42.22 14.75
C ASN A 611 -6.87 42.90 13.40
N ALA A 612 -7.30 42.22 12.34
CA ALA A 612 -8.18 42.84 11.34
C ALA A 612 -9.00 41.77 10.62
N ALA A 613 -10.29 42.07 10.49
CA ALA A 613 -11.35 41.26 9.90
C ALA A 613 -11.05 40.75 8.50
N VAL A 614 -11.35 39.46 8.24
CA VAL A 614 -11.54 38.94 6.89
C VAL A 614 -13.03 39.02 6.58
N ALA A 615 -13.36 39.96 5.70
CA ALA A 615 -14.64 39.99 5.01
C ALA A 615 -14.74 38.78 4.09
N ALA A 616 -15.86 38.06 4.18
CA ALA A 616 -16.22 37.00 3.26
C ALA A 616 -16.45 37.56 1.85
N SER A 617 -15.95 36.87 0.83
CA SER A 617 -16.52 36.88 -0.51
C SER A 617 -16.51 35.45 -1.05
N PRO A 618 -17.67 34.90 -1.46
CA PRO A 618 -17.77 33.58 -2.07
C PRO A 618 -17.50 33.70 -3.57
N GLY A 619 -16.66 32.81 -4.11
CA GLY A 619 -16.43 32.79 -5.56
C GLY A 619 -15.39 31.77 -6.01
N ALA A 620 -15.91 30.64 -6.46
CA ALA A 620 -15.46 29.86 -7.62
C ALA A 620 -13.99 29.41 -7.69
N TRP A 621 -13.77 28.11 -7.48
CA TRP A 621 -12.82 27.32 -8.27
C TRP A 621 -13.42 25.93 -8.56
N GLU A 622 -13.90 25.79 -9.79
CA GLU A 622 -14.07 24.53 -10.51
C GLU A 622 -12.68 23.97 -10.91
N GLU A 623 -12.62 22.64 -11.05
CA GLU A 623 -11.64 21.83 -11.79
C GLU A 623 -10.14 22.04 -11.53
N PHE A 624 -9.52 21.07 -10.81
CA PHE A 624 -8.58 20.09 -11.39
C PHE A 624 -8.30 18.94 -10.41
#